data_AF-A0A6G1KUJ8-F1
#
_entry.id   AF-A0A6G1KUJ8-F1
#
_cell.length_a   1.000
_cell.length_b   1.000
_cell.length_c   1.000
_cell.angle_alpha   90.00
_cell.angle_beta   90.00
_cell.angle_gamma   90.00
#
_symmetry.space_group_name_H-M   'P 1'
#
loop_
_entity.id
_entity.type
_entity.pdbx_description
1 polymer ?
#
loop_
_entity_poly.entity_id
_entity_poly.type
_entity_poly.pdbx_seq_one_letter_code
_entity_poly.pdbx_strand_id
1 'polypeptide(L)' 'NTTPQNATAFSLLYGYPLIGFQKFAAPLVANIGANQVVHSRSLSTAASTAVVKPNVDTLYSAGIFDLGHSDVHMQLPKI' A
#
# COMPACT_ATOMS: atom_id res chain seq x y z
N ASN A 1 -30.57 9.19 16.91
CA ASN A 1 -29.58 9.88 17.78
C ASN A 1 -28.20 9.25 17.63
N THR A 2 -27.41 9.73 16.68
CA THR A 2 -25.97 9.45 16.63
C THR A 2 -25.27 10.38 17.62
N THR A 3 -24.97 9.87 18.81
CA THR A 3 -24.18 10.62 19.79
C THR A 3 -22.78 10.90 19.22
N PRO A 4 -22.13 12.02 19.57
CA PRO A 4 -20.77 12.33 19.11
C PRO A 4 -19.76 11.19 19.29
N GLN A 5 -19.93 10.40 20.36
CA GLN A 5 -19.10 9.22 20.66
C GLN A 5 -19.24 8.14 19.60
N ASN A 6 -20.46 7.90 19.10
CA ASN A 6 -20.70 6.91 18.04
C ASN A 6 -20.10 7.35 16.70
N ALA A 7 -20.17 8.65 16.39
CA ALA A 7 -19.55 9.22 15.19
C ALA A 7 -18.01 9.11 15.21
N THR A 8 -17.39 9.36 16.37
CA THR A 8 -15.94 9.19 16.56
C THR A 8 -15.52 7.72 16.44
N ALA A 9 -16.25 6.80 17.08
CA ALA A 9 -15.95 5.38 17.00
C ALA A 9 -16.03 4.86 15.55
N PHE A 10 -17.06 5.28 14.80
CA PHE A 10 -17.21 4.97 13.39
C PHE A 10 -16.02 5.51 12.57
N SER A 11 -15.68 6.78 12.74
CA SER A 11 -14.59 7.42 12.00
C SER A 11 -13.25 6.72 12.23
N LEU A 12 -12.97 6.30 13.47
CA LEU A 12 -11.76 5.54 13.80
C LEU A 12 -11.74 4.17 13.13
N LEU A 13 -12.85 3.42 13.21
CA LEU A 13 -12.94 2.10 12.60
C LEU A 13 -12.79 2.18 11.07
N TYR A 14 -13.42 3.18 10.46
CA TYR A 14 -13.35 3.41 9.02
C TYR A 14 -11.96 3.88 8.58
N GLY A 15 -11.34 4.79 9.32
CA GLY A 15 -10.05 5.39 8.95
C GLY A 15 -8.84 4.52 9.27
N TYR A 16 -8.94 3.59 10.21
CA TYR A 16 -7.79 2.80 10.67
C TYR A 16 -7.04 2.06 9.54
N PRO A 17 -7.71 1.38 8.59
CA PRO A 17 -7.02 0.76 7.45
C PRO A 17 -6.26 1.76 6.56
N LEU A 18 -6.75 3.01 6.44
CA LEU A 18 -6.11 4.05 5.63
C LEU A 18 -4.74 4.46 6.19
N ILE A 19 -4.57 4.38 7.52
CA ILE A 19 -3.28 4.65 8.18
C ILE A 19 -2.24 3.60 7.76
N GLY A 20 -2.63 2.32 7.71
CA GLY A 20 -1.75 1.24 7.26
C GLY A 20 -1.31 1.45 5.81
N PHE A 21 -2.25 1.77 4.93
CA PHE A 21 -1.96 2.12 3.55
C PHE A 21 -1.03 3.34 3.45
N GLN A 22 -1.32 4.43 4.15
CA GLN A 22 -0.52 5.66 4.13
C GLN A 22 0.92 5.42 4.59
N LYS A 23 1.14 4.62 5.66
CA LYS A 23 2.48 4.25 6.13
C LYS A 23 3.29 3.47 5.11
N PHE A 24 2.63 2.66 4.28
CA PHE A 24 3.27 1.92 3.19
C PHE A 24 3.48 2.82 1.96
N ALA A 25 2.46 3.55 1.53
CA ALA A 25 2.43 4.30 0.29
C ALA A 25 3.28 5.57 0.33
N ALA A 26 3.24 6.33 1.42
CA ALA A 26 3.95 7.62 1.53
C ALA A 26 5.47 7.51 1.30
N PRO A 27 6.22 6.61 1.97
CA PRO A 27 7.65 6.48 1.70
C PRO A 27 7.95 5.96 0.29
N LEU A 28 7.09 5.10 -0.27
CA LEU A 28 7.25 4.60 -1.63
C LEU A 28 7.09 5.73 -2.66
N VAL A 29 6.01 6.51 -2.56
CA VAL A 29 5.77 7.67 -3.44
C VAL A 29 6.84 8.74 -3.26
N ALA A 30 7.30 9.00 -2.04
CA ALA A 30 8.38 9.95 -1.80
C ALA A 30 9.72 9.52 -2.43
N ASN A 31 9.96 8.21 -2.56
CA ASN A 31 11.21 7.67 -3.10
C ASN A 31 11.21 7.54 -4.63
N ILE A 32 10.14 6.99 -5.22
CA ILE A 32 10.08 6.69 -6.66
C ILE A 32 8.99 7.45 -7.43
N GLY A 33 8.13 8.20 -6.73
CA GLY A 33 6.95 8.83 -7.33
C GLY A 33 5.73 7.89 -7.43
N ALA A 34 4.58 8.46 -7.80
CA ALA A 34 3.39 7.68 -8.17
C ALA A 34 3.55 7.11 -9.59
N ASN A 35 2.76 6.10 -9.92
CA ASN A 35 2.74 5.43 -11.22
C ASN A 35 4.06 4.73 -11.60
N GLN A 36 4.87 4.37 -10.60
CA GLN A 36 6.10 3.59 -10.74
C GLN A 36 6.01 2.28 -9.96
N VAL A 37 6.77 1.27 -10.40
CA VAL A 37 6.84 -0.07 -9.77
C VAL A 37 8.25 -0.33 -9.26
N VAL A 38 8.36 -0.75 -8.00
CA VAL A 38 9.58 -1.29 -7.41
C VAL A 38 9.49 -2.81 -7.31
N HIS A 39 10.59 -3.49 -7.56
CA HIS A 39 10.68 -4.96 -7.53
C HIS A 39 11.60 -5.40 -6.39
N SER A 40 11.10 -6.24 -5.47
CA SER A 40 11.98 -6.94 -4.53
C SER A 40 12.73 -8.04 -5.29
N ARG A 41 14.05 -8.06 -5.14
CA ARG A 41 14.93 -9.11 -5.71
C ARG A 41 15.32 -10.17 -4.68
N SER A 42 14.74 -10.10 -3.48
CA SER A 42 15.01 -11.02 -2.38
C SER A 42 13.71 -11.48 -1.72
N LEU A 43 13.72 -12.72 -1.24
CA LEU A 43 12.61 -13.30 -0.48
C LEU A 43 12.46 -12.58 0.86
N SER A 44 11.22 -12.53 1.34
CA SER A 44 10.91 -11.92 2.63
C SER A 44 11.51 -12.72 3.78
N THR A 45 11.90 -12.03 4.84
CA THR A 45 12.40 -12.66 6.08
C THR A 45 11.61 -12.14 7.27
N ALA A 46 11.94 -12.61 8.49
CA ALA A 46 11.39 -12.06 9.72
C ALA A 46 11.67 -10.55 9.90
N ALA A 47 12.69 -10.00 9.21
CA ALA A 47 12.99 -8.57 9.20
C ALA A 47 12.11 -7.76 8.22
N SER A 48 11.37 -8.43 7.32
CA SER A 48 10.49 -7.77 6.35
C SER A 48 9.19 -7.31 7.00
N THR A 49 9.09 -6.00 7.28
CA THR A 49 7.95 -5.40 7.98
C THR A 49 7.09 -4.48 7.12
N ALA A 50 7.39 -4.40 5.81
CA ALA A 50 6.66 -3.56 4.87
C ALA A 50 5.18 -3.99 4.71
N VAL A 51 4.87 -5.27 4.93
CA VAL A 51 3.51 -5.81 4.96
C VAL A 51 3.35 -6.73 6.17
N VAL A 52 2.11 -6.92 6.62
CA VAL A 52 1.82 -7.86 7.70
C VAL A 52 1.87 -9.29 7.16
N LYS A 53 2.72 -10.15 7.76
CA LYS A 53 2.90 -11.57 7.39
C LYS A 53 3.24 -11.76 5.89
N PRO A 54 4.40 -11.27 5.43
CA PRO A 54 4.81 -11.47 4.04
C PRO A 54 4.99 -12.95 3.72
N ASN A 55 4.69 -13.36 2.49
CA ASN A 55 5.01 -14.70 2.01
C ASN A 55 6.54 -14.82 1.80
N VAL A 56 7.16 -15.84 2.39
CA VAL A 56 8.60 -16.10 2.28
C VAL A 56 8.98 -16.86 1.01
N ASP A 57 7.99 -17.37 0.27
CA ASP A 57 8.18 -18.15 -0.97
C ASP A 57 7.89 -17.33 -2.23
N THR A 58 7.54 -16.05 -2.10
CA THR A 58 7.12 -15.21 -3.23
C THR A 58 7.88 -13.89 -3.26
N LEU A 59 8.37 -13.51 -4.46
CA LEU A 59 8.89 -12.19 -4.71
C LEU A 59 7.75 -11.20 -4.95
N TYR A 60 7.90 -10.00 -4.39
CA TYR A 60 6.90 -8.94 -4.51
C TYR A 60 7.38 -7.85 -5.47
N SER A 61 6.42 -7.28 -6.19
CA SER A 61 6.55 -5.96 -6.81
C SER A 61 5.46 -5.05 -6.25
N ALA A 62 5.77 -3.77 -6.03
CA ALA A 62 4.86 -2.80 -5.42
C ALA A 62 4.84 -1.50 -6.22
N GLY A 63 3.68 -0.85 -6.28
CA GLY A 63 3.51 0.46 -6.89
C GLY A 63 2.27 1.15 -6.32
N ILE A 64 2.30 2.49 -6.30
CA ILE A 64 1.14 3.32 -5.94
C ILE A 64 0.71 4.07 -7.19
N PHE A 65 -0.56 3.92 -7.58
CA PHE A 65 -1.07 4.49 -8.82
C PHE A 65 -2.00 5.67 -8.55
N ASP A 66 -1.70 6.81 -9.16
CA ASP A 66 -2.58 7.97 -9.20
C ASP A 66 -3.38 7.94 -10.51
N LEU A 67 -4.70 7.81 -10.38
CA LEU A 67 -5.66 7.75 -11.48
C LEU A 67 -6.44 9.07 -11.63
N GLY A 68 -6.11 10.11 -10.86
CA GLY A 68 -6.88 11.35 -10.80
C GLY A 68 -6.75 12.24 -12.05
N HIS A 69 -5.69 12.05 -12.84
CA HIS A 69 -5.32 12.98 -13.93
C HIS A 69 -5.28 12.33 -15.31
N SER A 70 -4.95 11.04 -15.41
CA SER A 70 -4.74 10.35 -16.68
C SER A 70 -4.84 8.84 -16.50
N ASP A 71 -5.12 8.14 -17.60
CA ASP A 71 -5.06 6.68 -17.66
C ASP A 71 -3.65 6.17 -17.36
N VAL A 72 -3.57 5.07 -16.61
CA VAL A 72 -2.31 4.39 -16.28
C VAL A 72 -2.31 3.02 -16.96
N HIS A 73 -1.25 2.76 -17.74
CA HIS A 73 -1.04 1.47 -18.41
C HIS A 73 0.09 0.69 -17.75
N MET A 74 -0.18 -0.56 -17.34
CA MET A 74 0.82 -1.48 -16.80
C MET A 74 1.10 -2.59 -17.80
N GLN A 75 2.36 -2.70 -18.23
CA GLN A 75 2.80 -3.79 -19.09
C GLN A 75 3.44 -4.90 -18.26
N LEU A 76 2.91 -6.12 -18.36
CA LEU A 76 3.49 -7.31 -17.75
C LEU A 76 4.20 -8.14 -18.84
N PRO A 77 5.44 -8.58 -18.59
CA PRO A 77 6.12 -9.48 -19.52
C PRO A 77 5.45 -10.85 -19.52
N LYS A 78 5.67 -11.61 -20.60
CA LYS A 78 5.35 -13.04 -20.61
C LYS A 78 6.24 -13.77 -19.61
N ILE A 79 5.65 -14.75 -18.93
CA ILE A 79 6.31 -15.69 -18.01
C ILE A 79 6.65 -16.99 -18.73
#